data_AF-A0A0S8CVN1-F1
#
_entry.id   AF-A0A0S8CVN1-F1
#
_cell.length_a   1.000
_cell.length_b   1.000
_cell.length_c   1.000
_cell.angle_alpha   90.00
_cell.angle_beta   90.00
_cell.angle_gamma   90.00
#
_symmetry.space_group_name_H-M   'P 1'
#
loop_
_entity.id
_entity.type
_entity.pdbx_description
1 polymer ?
#
loop_
_entity_poly.entity_id
_entity_poly.type
_entity_poly.pdbx_seq_one_letter_code
_entity_poly.pdbx_strand_id
1 'polypeptide(L)'
;MIKDYSDSFILANSRNKIKTSRKKSSAASTDLFSASKLMWKTVGAMLLVTVIIGISSTIWYGLQVQVALDQIGSNMDINTALHKKKKLLIVQRDLMLTQNQMEAAAQKIGLQSPEEKQIRYP
;
A
#
# COMPACT_ATOMS: atom_id res chain seq x y z
N MET A 1 -111.02 -51.91 3.16
CA MET A 1 -110.18 -53.09 2.85
C MET A 1 -108.81 -52.57 2.45
N ILE A 2 -107.86 -52.64 3.37
CA ILE A 2 -106.48 -52.21 3.19
C ILE A 2 -105.72 -53.42 2.65
N LYS A 3 -104.99 -53.23 1.54
CA LYS A 3 -103.95 -54.17 1.09
C LYS A 3 -102.65 -53.40 1.00
N ASP A 4 -101.83 -53.60 2.02
CA ASP A 4 -100.44 -53.21 2.07
C ASP A 4 -99.54 -54.25 1.37
N TYR A 5 -98.31 -53.79 1.09
CA TYR A 5 -97.08 -54.53 0.80
C TYR A 5 -96.92 -55.04 -0.64
N SER A 6 -95.76 -54.97 -1.29
CA SER A 6 -94.44 -54.33 -1.07
C SER A 6 -93.56 -54.85 -2.20
N ASP A 7 -92.83 -53.99 -2.91
CA ASP A 7 -91.63 -54.28 -3.72
C ASP A 7 -91.36 -53.02 -4.57
N SER A 8 -90.17 -52.46 -4.73
CA SER A 8 -88.82 -52.85 -4.34
C SER A 8 -87.95 -51.60 -4.48
N PHE A 9 -86.93 -51.48 -3.63
CA PHE A 9 -85.97 -50.38 -3.62
C PHE A 9 -84.97 -50.51 -4.78
N ILE A 10 -84.75 -49.45 -5.56
CA ILE A 10 -83.44 -49.17 -6.17
C ILE A 10 -83.10 -47.68 -5.99
N LEU A 11 -82.27 -47.44 -4.98
CA LEU A 11 -81.58 -46.21 -4.69
C LEU A 11 -80.33 -46.13 -5.60
N ALA A 12 -80.41 -45.42 -6.73
CA ALA A 12 -79.25 -45.14 -7.59
C ALA A 12 -78.72 -43.72 -7.34
N ASN A 13 -77.77 -43.67 -6.42
CA ASN A 13 -76.92 -42.56 -6.03
C ASN A 13 -76.02 -42.10 -7.20
N SER A 14 -75.99 -40.80 -7.52
CA SER A 14 -74.93 -40.21 -8.35
C SER A 14 -74.59 -38.79 -7.88
N ARG A 15 -73.63 -38.72 -6.96
CA ARG A 15 -72.96 -37.48 -6.52
C ARG A 15 -71.79 -37.19 -7.46
N ASN A 16 -71.97 -36.30 -8.43
CA ASN A 16 -70.87 -35.80 -9.26
C ASN A 16 -70.04 -34.76 -8.49
N LYS A 17 -68.98 -35.21 -7.79
CA LYS A 17 -67.93 -34.34 -7.24
C LYS A 17 -66.94 -33.98 -8.35
N ILE A 18 -66.98 -32.74 -8.82
CA ILE A 18 -65.99 -32.16 -9.73
C ILE A 18 -64.64 -32.10 -9.00
N LYS A 19 -63.69 -32.97 -9.38
CA LYS A 19 -62.31 -32.93 -8.92
C LYS A 19 -61.53 -31.95 -9.80
N THR A 20 -61.34 -30.71 -9.35
CA THR A 20 -60.35 -29.81 -9.94
C THR A 20 -58.95 -30.29 -9.53
N SER A 21 -58.14 -30.74 -10.48
CA SER A 21 -56.74 -31.09 -10.23
C SER A 21 -55.99 -29.84 -9.77
N ARG A 22 -55.61 -29.79 -8.49
CA ARG A 22 -54.75 -28.74 -7.94
C ARG A 22 -53.37 -28.91 -8.58
N LYS A 23 -53.04 -28.08 -9.58
CA LYS A 23 -51.67 -27.96 -10.11
C LYS A 23 -50.71 -27.72 -8.94
N LYS A 24 -49.78 -28.65 -8.71
CA LYS A 24 -48.57 -28.35 -7.94
C LYS A 24 -47.68 -27.49 -8.83
N SER A 25 -47.85 -26.17 -8.71
CA SER A 25 -46.79 -25.22 -9.03
C SER A 25 -45.65 -25.49 -8.04
N SER A 26 -44.64 -26.23 -8.49
CA SER A 26 -43.33 -26.24 -7.83
C SER A 26 -42.66 -24.93 -8.19
N ALA A 27 -42.98 -23.87 -7.44
CA ALA A 27 -42.33 -22.58 -7.57
C ALA A 27 -40.82 -22.74 -7.33
N ALA A 28 -40.03 -22.14 -8.22
CA ALA A 28 -38.57 -22.14 -8.28
C ALA A 28 -37.92 -21.52 -7.02
N SER A 29 -37.81 -22.28 -5.93
CA SER A 29 -37.15 -21.83 -4.70
C SER A 29 -35.66 -22.18 -4.61
N THR A 30 -35.10 -22.87 -5.62
CA THR A 30 -33.68 -23.29 -5.62
C THR A 30 -32.72 -22.21 -6.13
N ASP A 31 -33.20 -21.27 -6.94
CA ASP A 31 -32.32 -20.27 -7.59
C ASP A 31 -31.88 -19.15 -6.63
N LEU A 32 -32.70 -18.78 -5.65
CA LEU A 32 -32.37 -17.75 -4.66
C LEU A 32 -31.23 -18.18 -3.72
N PHE A 33 -31.15 -19.47 -3.37
CA PHE A 33 -30.07 -20.00 -2.53
C PHE A 33 -28.74 -20.10 -3.29
N SER A 34 -28.76 -20.47 -4.57
CA SER A 34 -27.56 -20.44 -5.42
C SER A 34 -27.06 -19.01 -5.67
N ALA A 35 -27.96 -18.06 -5.91
CA ALA A 35 -27.60 -16.65 -6.11
C ALA A 35 -26.99 -16.04 -4.83
N SER A 36 -27.60 -16.29 -3.66
CA SER A 36 -27.04 -15.80 -2.39
C SER A 36 -25.66 -16.39 -2.11
N LYS A 37 -25.44 -17.70 -2.33
CA LYS A 37 -24.14 -18.34 -2.12
C LYS A 37 -23.04 -17.80 -3.05
N LEU A 38 -23.39 -17.43 -4.29
CA LEU A 38 -22.50 -16.74 -5.22
C LEU A 38 -22.22 -15.29 -4.78
N MET A 39 -23.21 -14.56 -4.26
CA MET A 39 -23.02 -13.23 -3.69
C MET A 39 -22.06 -13.24 -2.49
N TRP A 40 -22.22 -14.18 -1.55
CA TRP A 40 -21.30 -14.30 -0.41
C TRP A 40 -19.87 -14.67 -0.83
N LYS A 41 -19.72 -15.53 -1.84
CA LYS A 41 -18.40 -15.85 -2.42
C LYS A 41 -17.73 -14.64 -3.08
N THR A 42 -18.49 -13.86 -3.83
CA THR A 42 -17.96 -12.66 -4.52
C THR A 42 -17.61 -11.56 -3.54
N VAL A 43 -18.43 -11.33 -2.50
CA VAL A 43 -18.11 -10.38 -1.41
C VAL A 43 -16.85 -10.82 -0.66
N GLY A 44 -16.72 -12.11 -0.34
CA GLY A 44 -15.51 -12.65 0.31
C GLY A 44 -14.25 -12.49 -0.55
N ALA A 45 -14.35 -12.74 -1.86
CA ALA A 45 -13.24 -12.55 -2.79
C ALA A 45 -12.86 -11.06 -2.91
N MET A 46 -13.84 -10.17 -2.98
CA MET A 46 -13.60 -8.73 -3.07
C MET A 46 -12.91 -8.19 -1.81
N LEU A 47 -13.29 -8.69 -0.62
CA LEU A 47 -12.62 -8.35 0.64
C LEU A 47 -11.14 -8.79 0.63
N LEU A 48 -10.86 -10.02 0.20
CA LEU A 48 -9.50 -10.54 0.09
C LEU A 48 -8.65 -9.71 -0.88
N VAL A 49 -9.18 -9.40 -2.06
CA VAL A 49 -8.50 -8.54 -3.04
C VAL A 49 -8.22 -7.16 -2.45
N THR A 50 -9.19 -6.56 -1.75
CA THR A 50 -9.00 -5.26 -1.11
C THR A 50 -7.88 -5.29 -0.06
N VAL A 51 -7.81 -6.35 0.75
CA VAL A 51 -6.75 -6.53 1.76
C VAL A 51 -5.38 -6.70 1.10
N ILE A 52 -5.29 -7.52 0.04
CA ILE A 52 -4.03 -7.73 -0.70
C ILE A 52 -3.54 -6.43 -1.33
N ILE A 53 -4.45 -5.65 -1.92
CA ILE A 53 -4.10 -4.33 -2.50
C ILE A 53 -3.66 -3.36 -1.40
N GLY A 54 -4.36 -3.33 -0.26
CA GLY A 54 -3.98 -2.47 0.86
C GLY A 54 -2.58 -2.79 1.42
N ILE A 55 -2.29 -4.08 1.61
CA ILE A 55 -0.97 -4.53 2.11
C ILE A 55 0.12 -4.22 1.09
N SER A 56 -0.10 -4.55 -0.19
CA SER A 56 0.90 -4.30 -1.24
C SER A 56 1.18 -2.81 -1.45
N SER A 57 0.14 -1.96 -1.38
CA SER A 57 0.30 -0.51 -1.43
C SER A 57 1.13 0.01 -0.25
N THR A 58 0.86 -0.46 0.97
CA THR A 58 1.60 -0.04 2.18
C THR A 58 3.08 -0.44 2.09
N ILE A 59 3.38 -1.63 1.58
CA ILE A 59 4.76 -2.11 1.39
C ILE A 59 5.50 -1.22 0.36
N TRP A 60 4.85 -0.87 -0.74
CA TRP A 60 5.43 -0.03 -1.78
C TRP A 60 5.78 1.37 -1.26
N TYR A 61 4.86 2.02 -0.56
CA TYR A 61 5.11 3.32 0.06
C TYR A 61 6.18 3.23 1.15
N GLY A 62 6.17 2.17 1.96
CA GLY A 62 7.19 1.93 2.99
C GLY A 62 8.61 1.83 2.42
N LEU A 63 8.78 1.11 1.29
CA LEU A 63 10.07 1.01 0.60
C LEU A 63 10.54 2.37 0.04
N GLN A 64 9.64 3.15 -0.56
CA GLN A 64 10.01 4.48 -1.07
C GLN A 64 10.46 5.42 0.06
N VAL A 65 9.80 5.37 1.22
CA VAL A 65 10.17 6.18 2.38
C VAL A 65 11.54 5.77 2.92
N GLN A 66 11.83 4.47 3.01
CA GLN A 66 13.14 3.98 3.44
C GLN A 66 14.26 4.44 2.50
N VAL A 67 14.07 4.30 1.19
CA VAL A 67 15.07 4.76 0.20
C VAL A 67 15.28 6.27 0.28
N ALA A 68 14.21 7.05 0.43
CA ALA A 68 14.33 8.49 0.57
C ALA A 68 15.08 8.88 1.85
N LEU A 69 14.79 8.23 2.99
CA LEU A 69 15.48 8.46 4.25
C LEU A 69 16.97 8.11 4.17
N ASP A 70 17.30 7.00 3.51
CA ASP A 70 18.69 6.56 3.34
C ASP A 70 19.48 7.53 2.45
N GLN A 71 18.86 8.02 1.36
CA GLN A 71 19.44 9.06 0.51
C GLN A 71 19.62 10.38 1.27
N ILE A 72 18.68 10.77 2.13
CA ILE A 72 18.81 11.98 2.96
C ILE A 72 19.96 11.82 3.96
N GLY A 73 20.06 10.67 4.63
CA GLY A 73 21.15 10.37 5.56
C GLY A 73 22.52 10.41 4.88
N SER A 74 22.67 9.69 3.76
CA SER A 74 23.91 9.67 2.98
C SER A 74 24.32 11.06 2.48
N ASN A 75 23.37 11.83 1.96
CA ASN A 75 23.64 13.21 1.52
C ASN A 75 24.04 14.13 2.68
N MET A 76 23.45 13.94 3.87
CA MET A 76 23.81 14.72 5.06
C MET A 76 25.26 14.43 5.51
N ASP A 77 25.69 13.18 5.48
CA ASP A 77 27.06 12.78 5.81
C ASP A 77 28.06 13.34 4.80
N ILE A 78 27.77 13.19 3.50
CA ILE A 78 28.60 13.73 2.41
C ILE A 78 28.72 15.26 2.55
N ASN A 79 27.60 15.95 2.80
CA ASN A 79 27.60 17.41 2.91
C ASN A 79 28.36 17.87 4.16
N THR A 80 28.26 17.14 5.27
CA THR A 80 29.03 17.42 6.49
C THR A 80 30.54 17.24 6.24
N ALA A 81 30.93 16.18 5.55
CA ALA A 81 32.33 15.93 5.18
C ALA A 81 32.85 17.03 4.22
N LEU A 82 32.07 17.40 3.22
CA LEU A 82 32.40 18.51 2.30
C LEU A 82 32.52 19.83 3.04
N HIS A 83 31.63 20.13 3.99
CA HIS A 83 31.69 21.36 4.76
C HIS A 83 32.94 21.42 5.65
N LYS A 84 33.35 20.29 6.24
CA LYS A 84 34.62 20.19 6.99
C LYS A 84 35.82 20.44 6.07
N LYS A 85 35.87 19.79 4.90
CA LYS A 85 36.93 20.00 3.91
C LYS A 85 36.99 21.46 3.42
N LYS A 86 35.84 22.07 3.12
CA LYS A 86 35.76 23.48 2.71
C LYS A 86 36.33 24.41 3.78
N LYS A 87 35.99 24.20 5.06
CA LYS A 87 36.57 25.00 6.16
C LYS A 87 38.09 24.87 6.21
N LEU A 88 38.62 23.64 6.10
CA LEU A 88 40.06 23.41 6.10
C LEU A 88 40.75 24.11 4.92
N LEU A 89 40.17 24.02 3.72
CA LEU A 89 40.70 24.69 2.53
C LEU A 89 40.67 26.22 2.65
N ILE A 90 39.64 26.80 3.27
CA ILE A 90 39.59 28.25 3.56
C ILE A 90 40.73 28.62 4.51
N VAL A 91 40.94 27.86 5.58
CA VAL A 91 42.04 28.11 6.53
C VAL A 91 43.40 28.01 5.83
N GLN A 92 43.61 26.99 5.01
CA GLN A 92 44.85 26.85 4.23
C GLN A 92 45.06 28.03 3.26
N ARG A 93 44.00 28.46 2.58
CA ARG A 93 44.05 29.62 1.69
C ARG A 93 44.42 30.89 2.46
N ASP A 94 43.80 31.13 3.61
CA ASP A 94 44.08 32.31 4.43
C ASP A 94 45.52 32.29 4.96
N LEU A 95 46.04 31.12 5.35
CA LEU A 95 47.44 30.95 5.73
C LEU A 95 48.39 31.25 4.57
N MET A 96 48.11 30.75 3.36
CA MET A 96 48.92 31.06 2.17
C MET A 96 48.90 32.55 1.81
N LEU A 97 47.73 33.19 1.88
CA LEU A 97 47.61 34.63 1.65
C LEU A 97 48.39 35.43 2.69
N THR A 98 48.32 35.03 3.96
CA THR A 98 49.07 35.66 5.04
C THR A 98 50.57 35.46 4.85
N GLN A 99 51.01 34.25 4.47
CA GLN A 99 52.40 33.96 4.19
C GLN A 99 52.94 34.81 3.03
N ASN A 100 52.19 34.91 1.93
CA ASN A 100 52.55 35.76 0.79
C ASN A 100 52.64 37.24 1.18
N GLN A 101 51.75 37.72 2.05
CA GLN A 101 51.81 39.10 2.57
C GLN A 101 53.02 39.30 3.49
N MET A 102 53.34 38.33 4.35
CA MET A 102 54.52 38.38 5.20
C MET A 102 55.81 38.35 4.38
N GLU A 103 55.87 37.53 3.34
CA GLU A 103 57.03 37.44 2.44
C GLU A 103 57.24 38.74 1.65
N ALA A 104 56.17 39.33 1.12
CA ALA A 104 56.23 40.64 0.48
C ALA A 104 56.64 41.76 1.46
N ALA A 105 56.21 41.70 2.72
CA ALA A 105 56.63 42.64 3.76
C ALA A 105 58.10 42.44 4.17
N ALA A 106 58.55 41.19 4.32
CA ALA A 106 59.93 40.85 4.61
C ALA A 106 60.87 41.37 3.51
N GLN A 107 60.49 41.16 2.24
CA GLN A 107 61.24 41.65 1.10
C GLN A 107 61.33 43.19 1.07
N LYS A 108 60.25 43.90 1.45
CA LYS A 108 60.27 45.38 1.60
C LYS A 108 61.21 45.88 2.71
N ILE A 109 61.45 45.06 3.73
CA ILE A 109 62.37 45.36 4.84
C ILE A 109 63.80 44.87 4.51
N GLY A 110 64.01 44.30 3.31
CA GLY A 110 65.32 43.80 2.85
C GLY A 110 65.67 42.41 3.38
N LEU A 111 64.73 41.72 4.03
CA LEU A 111 64.89 40.33 4.45
C LEU A 111 64.54 39.40 3.28
N GLN A 112 65.47 38.53 2.89
CA GLN A 112 65.21 37.51 1.87
C GLN A 112 64.37 36.38 2.46
N SER A 113 63.45 35.86 1.64
CA SER A 113 62.67 34.67 2.00
C SER A 113 63.62 33.49 2.24
N PRO A 114 63.42 32.69 3.31
CA PRO A 114 64.33 31.60 3.65
C PRO A 114 64.37 30.55 2.52
N GLU A 115 65.57 30.04 2.22
CA GLU A 115 65.72 28.96 1.24
C GLU A 115 64.97 27.70 1.71
N GLU A 116 64.47 26.86 0.79
CA GLU A 116 63.71 25.64 1.10
C GLU A 116 64.42 24.70 2.10
N LYS A 117 65.75 24.77 2.18
CA LYS A 117 66.60 24.00 3.12
C LYS A 117 66.58 24.53 4.56
N GLN A 118 66.11 25.75 4.79
CA GLN A 118 66.02 26.40 6.09
C GLN A 118 64.62 26.30 6.72
N ILE A 119 63.63 25.87 5.94
CA ILE A 119 62.26 25.68 6.43
C ILE A 119 62.21 24.38 7.22
N ARG A 120 62.05 24.47 8.54
CA ARG A 120 61.87 23.32 9.42
C ARG A 120 60.39 22.91 9.38
N TYR A 121 60.09 21.79 8.71
CA TYR A 121 58.76 21.19 8.81
C TYR A 121 58.54 20.63 10.22
N PRO A 122 57.33 20.78 10.81
CA PRO A 122 56.95 20.10 12.04
C PRO A 122 56.86 18.58 11.86
#